data_AF-A0A5K1GPZ9-F1
#
_entry.id   AF-A0A5K1GPZ9-F1
#
_cell.length_a   1.000
_cell.length_b   1.000
_cell.length_c   1.000
_cell.angle_alpha   90.00
_cell.angle_beta   90.00
_cell.angle_gamma   90.00
#
_symmetry.space_group_name_H-M   'P 1'
#
loop_
_entity.id
_entity.type
_entity.pdbx_description
1 polymer ?
#
loop_
_entity_poly.entity_id
_entity_poly.type
_entity_poly.pdbx_seq_one_letter_code
_entity_poly.pdbx_strand_id
1 'polypeptide(L)' 'EAAKRVGEELVKTCIRQKIHEISSYDRNGFSRGERMKAFEYAVIRHGFIPP' A
#
# COMPACT_ATOMS: atom_id res chain seq x y z
N GLU A 1 1.74 -10.92 7.72
CA GLU A 1 2.62 -10.33 8.74
C GLU A 1 3.46 -9.14 8.27
N ALA A 2 4.65 -9.29 7.66
CA ALA A 2 5.50 -8.13 7.37
C ALA A 2 4.93 -7.17 6.29
N ALA A 3 4.53 -7.70 5.13
CA ALA A 3 4.07 -6.87 4.01
C ALA A 3 2.80 -6.06 4.34
N LYS A 4 1.86 -6.66 5.09
CA LYS A 4 0.68 -5.98 5.61
C LYS A 4 1.06 -4.82 6.54
N ARG A 5 1.95 -5.06 7.52
CA ARG A 5 2.43 -4.02 8.46
C ARG A 5 3.14 -2.88 7.74
N VAL A 6 3.91 -3.18 6.69
CA VAL A 6 4.54 -2.14 5.84
C VAL A 6 3.46 -1.27 5.18
N GLY A 7 2.40 -1.86 4.63
CA GLY A 7 1.28 -1.11 4.06
C GLY A 7 0.55 -0.25 5.10
N GLU A 8 0.34 -0.76 6.31
CA GLU A 8 -0.27 -0.01 7.42
C GLU A 8 0.59 1.18 7.87
N GLU A 9 1.90 1.01 8.02
CA GLU A 9 2.82 2.11 8.38
C GLU A 9 2.97 3.15 7.27
N LEU A 10 2.90 2.72 6.01
CA LEU A 10 2.83 3.63 4.87
C LEU A 10 1.59 4.52 4.97
N VAL A 11 0.40 3.93 5.16
CA VAL A 11 -0.85 4.67 5.33
C VAL A 11 -0.77 5.66 6.50
N LYS A 12 -0.29 5.23 7.67
CA LYS A 12 -0.12 6.12 8.83
C LYS A 12 0.79 7.30 8.53
N THR A 13 1.87 7.06 7.79
CA THR A 13 2.81 8.10 7.38
C THR A 13 2.18 9.07 6.38
N CYS A 14 1.42 8.57 5.41
CA CYS A 14 0.69 9.41 4.46
C CYS A 14 -0.32 10.32 5.19
N ILE A 15 -1.10 9.78 6.13
CA ILE A 15 -2.06 10.54 6.94
C ILE A 15 -1.33 11.65 7.72
N ARG A 16 -0.22 11.32 8.39
CA ARG A 16 0.59 12.27 9.16
C ARG A 16 1.13 13.41 8.28
N GLN A 17 1.49 13.09 7.04
CA GLN A 17 2.04 14.05 6.07
C GLN A 17 0.98 14.75 5.21
N LYS A 18 -0.32 14.51 5.47
CA LYS A 18 -1.43 15.04 4.65
C LYS A 18 -1.34 14.66 3.17
N ILE A 19 -0.84 13.46 2.90
CA ILE A 19 -0.93 12.83 1.58
C ILE A 19 -2.27 12.12 1.51
N HIS A 20 -3.02 12.36 0.44
CA HIS A 20 -4.39 11.86 0.29
C HIS A 20 -4.53 10.71 -0.71
N GLU A 21 -3.55 10.54 -1.60
CA GLU A 21 -3.58 9.49 -2.63
C GLU A 21 -2.18 9.05 -3.04
N ILE A 22 -2.10 7.83 -3.57
CA ILE A 22 -0.98 7.30 -4.33
C ILE A 22 -1.47 7.13 -5.77
N SER A 23 -1.13 8.10 -6.63
CA SER A 23 -1.61 8.14 -8.02
C SER A 23 -1.01 7.07 -8.92
N SER A 24 0.15 6.51 -8.54
CA SER A 24 0.81 5.44 -9.28
C SER A 24 1.61 4.54 -8.34
N TYR A 25 1.54 3.23 -8.60
CA TYR A 25 2.24 2.20 -7.84
C TYR A 25 2.91 1.23 -8.81
N ASP A 26 4.24 1.19 -8.80
CA ASP A 26 5.04 0.24 -9.57
C ASP A 26 5.47 -0.95 -8.70
N ARG A 27 5.39 -2.14 -9.28
CA ARG A 27 5.85 -3.39 -8.66
C ARG A 27 7.31 -3.69 -8.99
N ASN A 28 8.04 -2.81 -9.67
CA ASN A 28 9.43 -3.01 -10.09
C ASN A 28 9.63 -4.33 -10.85
N GLY A 29 8.66 -4.74 -11.66
CA GLY A 29 8.68 -6.02 -12.38
C GLY A 29 8.40 -7.28 -11.54
N PHE A 30 8.11 -7.16 -10.24
CA PHE A 30 7.77 -8.31 -9.40
C PHE A 30 6.34 -8.83 -9.66
N SER A 31 6.17 -10.16 -9.59
CA SER A 31 4.87 -10.81 -9.73
C SER A 31 3.95 -10.49 -8.53
N ARG A 32 2.63 -10.56 -8.76
CA ARG A 32 1.60 -10.27 -7.73
C ARG A 32 1.38 -11.47 -6.79
N GLY A 33 2.43 -11.88 -6.09
CA GLY A 33 2.39 -12.96 -5.11
C GLY A 33 1.66 -12.58 -3.81
N GLU A 34 1.52 -13.52 -2.88
CA GLU A 34 0.77 -13.32 -1.63
C GLU A 34 1.28 -12.15 -0.79
N ARG A 35 2.59 -11.94 -0.74
CA ARG A 35 3.19 -10.80 -0.03
C ARG A 35 2.79 -9.46 -0.65
N MET A 36 2.78 -9.39 -1.99
CA MET A 36 2.38 -8.17 -2.70
C MET A 36 0.91 -7.87 -2.46
N LYS A 37 0.05 -8.89 -2.57
CA LYS A 37 -1.39 -8.76 -2.28
C LYS A 37 -1.63 -8.31 -0.83
N ALA A 38 -0.86 -8.83 0.13
CA ALA A 38 -1.01 -8.44 1.54
C ALA A 38 -0.62 -6.97 1.79
N PHE A 39 0.38 -6.45 1.08
CA PHE A 39 0.73 -5.02 1.09
C PHE A 39 -0.36 -4.19 0.42
N GLU A 40 -0.71 -4.51 -0.83
CA GLU A 40 -1.71 -3.78 -1.63
C GLU A 40 -3.05 -3.73 -0.90
N TYR A 41 -3.51 -4.83 -0.32
CA TYR A 41 -4.77 -4.88 0.42
C TYR A 41 -4.81 -3.89 1.58
N ALA A 42 -3.70 -3.74 2.32
CA ALA A 42 -3.62 -2.78 3.41
C ALA A 42 -3.79 -1.34 2.88
N VAL A 43 -3.14 -1.00 1.77
CA VAL A 43 -3.19 0.34 1.19
C VAL A 43 -4.55 0.62 0.51
N ILE A 44 -5.10 -0.33 -0.24
CA ILE A 44 -6.41 -0.23 -0.93
C ILE A 44 -7.55 -0.08 0.09
N ARG A 45 -7.52 -0.83 1.20
CA ARG A 45 -8.55 -0.74 2.26
C ARG A 45 -8.67 0.67 2.85
N HIS A 46 -7.59 1.45 2.80
CA HIS A 46 -7.55 2.83 3.27
C HIS A 46 -7.79 3.86 2.16
N GLY A 47 -8.10 3.43 0.92
CA GLY A 47 -8.45 4.31 -0.19
C GLY A 47 -7.26 5.00 -0.85
N PHE A 48 -6.03 4.61 -0.54
CA PHE A 48 -4.83 5.26 -1.06
C PHE A 48 -4.45 4.84 -2.46
N ILE A 49 -4.86 3.63 -2.88
CA ILE A 49 -4.66 3.10 -4.24
C ILE A 49 -6.03 2.62 -4.75
N PRO A 50 -6.41 2.93 -6.00
CA PRO A 50 -7.61 2.37 -6.62
C PRO A 50 -7.53 0.83 -6.74
N PRO A 51 -8.66 0.11 -6.61
CA PRO A 51 -8.67 -1.36 -6.58
C PRO A 51 -8.21 -2.05 -7.87
#